data_AF-A0A535P1A3-F1
#
_entry.id   AF-A0A535P1A3-F1
#
_cell.length_a   1.000
_cell.length_b   1.000
_cell.length_c   1.000
_cell.angle_alpha   90.00
_cell.angle_beta   90.00
_cell.angle_gamma   90.00
#
_symmetry.space_group_name_H-M   'P 1'
#
loop_
_entity.id
_entity.type
_entity.pdbx_description
1 polymer ?
#
loop_
_entity_poly.entity_id
_entity_poly.type
_entity_poly.pdbx_seq_one_letter_code
_entity_poly.pdbx_strand_id
1 'polypeptide(L)' 'MWALEWQGSILVVDAGLMFPQEDMPGVDLVLPDISYLLQREKEVVGIVLTHGHEDHIGGLPF' A
#
# COMPACT_ATOMS: atom_id res chain seq x y z
N MET A 1 -2.15 -0.76 -4.09
CA MET A 1 -0.92 -1.43 -3.63
C MET A 1 -0.87 -2.84 -4.18
N TRP A 2 0.19 -3.18 -4.90
CA TRP A 2 0.47 -4.54 -5.36
C TRP A 2 1.79 -5.02 -4.75
N ALA A 3 1.90 -6.31 -4.44
CA ALA A 3 3.15 -6.95 -4.05
C ALA A 3 3.54 -7.97 -5.13
N LEU A 4 4.65 -7.71 -5.83
CA LEU A 4 5.20 -8.59 -6.86
C LEU A 4 6.29 -9.45 -6.24
N GLU A 5 6.16 -10.76 -6.34
CA GLU A 5 7.11 -11.70 -5.77
C GLU A 5 7.90 -12.44 -6.86
N TRP A 6 9.22 -12.48 -6.70
CA TRP A 6 10.11 -13.25 -7.58
C TRP A 6 11.34 -13.73 -6.80
N GLN A 7 11.56 -15.05 -6.79
CA GLN A 7 12.73 -15.68 -6.15
C GLN A 7 12.97 -15.25 -4.68
N GLY A 8 11.89 -15.07 -3.90
CA GLY A 8 11.99 -14.66 -2.49
C GLY A 8 12.25 -13.16 -2.28
N SER A 9 12.20 -12.37 -3.35
CA SER A 9 12.21 -10.90 -3.28
C SER A 9 10.82 -10.36 -3.57
N ILE A 10 10.41 -9.33 -2.81
CA ILE A 10 9.12 -8.66 -2.93
C ILE A 10 9.34 -7.21 -3.34
N LEU A 11 8.76 -6.81 -4.48
CA LEU A 11 8.68 -5.43 -4.92
C LEU A 11 7.25 -4.91 -4.71
N VAL A 12 7.10 -3.82 -3.97
CA VAL A 12 5.80 -3.16 -3.81
C VAL A 12 5.59 -2.16 -4.95
N VAL A 13 4.39 -2.13 -5.52
CA VAL A 13 3.98 -1.12 -6.50
C VAL A 13 2.82 -0.34 -5.91
N ASP A 14 3.06 0.96 -5.70
CA ASP A 14 2.19 1.93 -5.05
C ASP A 14 1.75 1.56 -3.61
N ALA A 15 1.51 2.59 -2.81
CA ALA A 15 0.99 2.50 -1.45
C ALA A 15 -0.09 3.57 -1.28
N GLY A 16 -1.15 3.45 -2.06
CA GLY A 16 -2.27 4.37 -2.04
C GLY A 16 -3.24 4.14 -0.89
N LEU A 17 -4.05 5.17 -0.65
CA LEU A 17 -5.26 5.08 0.17
C LEU A 17 -6.51 4.94 -0.71
N MET A 18 -7.63 4.55 -0.10
CA MET A 18 -8.95 4.69 -0.70
C MET A 18 -9.72 5.78 0.04
N PHE A 19 -10.40 6.64 -0.72
CA PHE A 19 -11.36 7.59 -0.14
C PHE A 19 -12.60 6.83 0.38
N PRO A 20 -13.12 7.18 1.56
CA PRO A 20 -14.33 6.60 2.12
C PRO A 20 -15.55 6.75 1.19
N GLN A 21 -16.47 5.79 1.25
CA GLN A 21 -17.74 5.83 0.54
C GLN A 21 -18.82 6.54 1.39
N GLU A 22 -19.95 6.91 0.77
CA GLU A 22 -21.05 7.63 1.44
C GLU A 22 -21.65 6.87 2.63
N ASP A 23 -21.52 5.55 2.65
CA ASP A 23 -22.00 4.66 3.71
C ASP A 23 -20.97 4.43 4.85
N MET A 24 -19.84 5.14 4.84
CA MET A 24 -18.77 5.05 5.84
C MET A 24 -18.67 6.32 6.71
N PRO A 25 -19.68 6.65 7.54
CA PRO A 25 -19.67 7.89 8.31
C PRO A 25 -18.56 7.90 9.36
N GLY A 26 -17.79 8.99 9.39
CA GLY A 26 -16.70 9.22 10.36
C GLY A 26 -15.36 8.56 10.01
N VAL A 27 -15.27 7.89 8.85
CA VAL A 27 -14.00 7.40 8.31
C VAL A 27 -13.36 8.51 7.47
N ASP A 28 -12.09 8.83 7.72
CA ASP A 28 -11.35 9.81 6.92
C ASP A 28 -10.59 9.16 5.76
N LEU A 29 -9.92 8.03 6.02
CA LEU A 29 -9.08 7.30 5.07
C LEU A 29 -9.26 5.80 5.25
N VAL A 30 -9.13 5.05 4.15
CA VAL A 30 -9.05 3.58 4.18
C VAL A 30 -7.68 3.15 3.65
N LEU A 31 -6.95 2.38 4.45
CA LEU A 31 -5.60 1.89 4.14
C LEU A 31 -5.62 0.39 3.83
N PRO A 32 -4.74 -0.10 2.94
CA PRO A 32 -4.57 -1.53 2.71
C PRO A 32 -3.96 -2.21 3.94
N ASP A 33 -4.37 -3.45 4.21
CA ASP A 33 -3.72 -4.29 5.21
C ASP A 33 -2.35 -4.76 4.69
N ILE A 34 -1.29 -4.37 5.38
CA ILE A 34 0.09 -4.71 5.04
C ILE A 34 0.66 -5.85 5.90
N SER A 35 -0.16 -6.58 6.64
CA SER A 35 0.27 -7.70 7.51
C SER A 35 1.15 -8.70 6.76
N TYR A 36 0.86 -8.96 5.49
CA TYR A 36 1.67 -9.80 4.60
C TYR A 36 3.12 -9.28 4.45
N LEU A 37 3.28 -7.98 4.23
CA LEU A 37 4.58 -7.34 4.07
C LEU A 37 5.34 -7.27 5.40
N LEU A 38 4.64 -7.02 6.51
CA LEU A 38 5.24 -6.99 7.86
C LEU A 38 5.83 -8.36 8.25
N GLN A 39 5.13 -9.45 7.93
CA GLN A 39 5.63 -10.81 8.21
C GLN A 39 6.85 -11.19 7.36
N ARG A 40 7.07 -10.51 6.24
CA ARG A 40 8.13 -10.78 5.25
C ARG A 40 9.02 -9.54 5.02
N GLU A 41 9.18 -8.68 6.02
CA GLU A 41 9.83 -7.37 5.89
C GLU A 41 11.21 -7.44 5.22
N LYS A 42 11.98 -8.50 5.50
CA LYS A 42 13.35 -8.72 5.00
C LYS A 42 13.41 -9.08 3.53
N GLU A 43 12.27 -9.51 2.97
CA GLU A 43 12.13 -9.90 1.57
C GLU A 43 11.70 -8.70 0.72
N VAL A 44 11.23 -7.61 1.34
CA VAL A 44 10.83 -6.39 0.63
C VAL A 44 12.08 -5.63 0.18
N VAL A 45 12.30 -5.59 -1.13
CA VAL A 45 13.50 -4.96 -1.73
C VAL A 45 13.29 -3.48 -2.09
N GLY A 46 12.05 -3.01 -2.07
CA GLY A 46 11.72 -1.61 -2.31
C GLY A 46 10.26 -1.39 -2.73
N ILE A 47 9.96 -0.12 -2.99
CA ILE A 47 8.66 0.34 -3.47
C ILE A 47 8.85 1.20 -4.74
N VAL A 48 8.00 0.96 -5.73
CA VAL A 48 7.89 1.78 -6.95
C VAL A 48 6.60 2.58 -6.87
N LEU A 49 6.72 3.90 -6.98
CA LEU A 49 5.58 4.81 -7.06
C LEU A 49 5.35 5.21 -8.52
N THR A 50 4.17 4.93 -9.04
CA THR A 50 3.84 5.14 -10.45
C THR A 50 3.60 6.62 -10.75
N HIS A 51 2.88 7.33 -9.87
CA HIS A 51 2.66 8.77 -9.92
C HIS A 51 2.23 9.31 -8.55
N GLY A 52 1.98 10.62 -8.45
CA GLY A 52 1.82 11.33 -7.18
C GLY A 52 0.40 11.54 -6.66
N HIS A 53 -0.61 10.85 -7.19
CA HIS A 53 -1.96 10.94 -6.63
C HIS A 53 -2.09 10.16 -5.31
N GLU A 54 -3.01 10.59 -4.45
CA GLU A 54 -3.23 10.04 -3.11
C GLU A 54 -3.62 8.56 -3.12
N ASP A 55 -4.35 8.13 -4.14
CA ASP A 55 -4.70 6.71 -4.37
C ASP A 55 -3.51 5.86 -4.86
N HIS A 56 -2.33 6.46 -5.01
CA HIS A 56 -1.06 5.79 -5.31
C HIS A 56 0.02 5.97 -4.22
N ILE A 57 0.06 7.12 -3.53
CA ILE A 57 1.10 7.41 -2.52
C ILE A 57 0.58 7.69 -1.11
N GLY A 58 -0.73 7.92 -0.96
CA GLY A 58 -1.32 8.49 0.25
C GLY A 58 -1.27 7.57 1.48
N GLY A 59 -1.03 6.28 1.31
CA GLY A 59 -0.81 5.31 2.38
C GLY A 59 0.63 5.24 2.90
N LEU A 60 1.61 5.84 2.22
CA LEU A 60 3.03 5.81 2.64
C LEU A 60 3.32 6.37 4.05
N PRO A 61 2.64 7.42 4.55
CA PRO A 61 2.96 8.00 5.86
C PRO A 61 2.51 7.18 7.08
N PHE A 62 1.81 6.06 6.88
CA PHE A 62 1.21 5.23 7.93
C PHE A 62 1.93 3.89 8.07
#